data_AF-A0A2G2Z4F6-F1
#
_entry.id   AF-A0A2G2Z4F6-F1
#
_cell.length_a   1.000
_cell.length_b   1.000
_cell.length_c   1.000
_cell.angle_alpha   90.00
_cell.angle_beta   90.00
_cell.angle_gamma   90.00
#
_symmetry.space_group_name_H-M   'P 1'
#
loop_
_entity.id
_entity.type
_entity.pdbx_description
1 polymer ?
#
loop_
_entity_poly.entity_id
_entity_poly.type
_entity_poly.pdbx_seq_one_letter_code
_entity_poly.pdbx_strand_id
1 'polypeptide(L)'
;MWQGLHRIGALIDVPWCICGDFNSPLTSADRVGGQSTVKAETKEFQETVDMMKLVDMKAYERRYSWMNKHVWFKIDRAICNEE
;
A
#
# COMPACT_ATOMS: atom_id res chain seq x y z
N MET A 1 -7.66 -0.34 10.29
CA MET A 1 -7.19 0.83 9.51
C MET A 1 -8.03 1.04 8.26
N TRP A 2 -8.11 0.06 7.36
CA TRP A 2 -8.79 0.12 6.06
C TRP A 2 -10.22 0.66 6.07
N GLN A 3 -11.05 0.18 7.00
CA GLN A 3 -12.43 0.68 7.17
C GLN A 3 -12.51 2.18 7.48
N GLY A 4 -11.51 2.73 8.18
CA GLY A 4 -11.42 4.17 8.42
C GLY A 4 -11.11 4.95 7.13
N LEU A 5 -10.22 4.41 6.28
CA LEU A 5 -9.91 4.99 4.98
C LEU A 5 -11.13 5.01 4.06
N HIS A 6 -11.91 3.93 4.02
CA HIS A 6 -13.16 3.89 3.26
C HIS A 6 -14.14 4.98 3.69
N ARG A 7 -14.30 5.17 5.01
CA ARG A 7 -15.18 6.21 5.56
C ARG A 7 -14.70 7.61 5.20
N ILE A 8 -13.40 7.88 5.34
CA ILE A 8 -12.84 9.20 5.03
C ILE A 8 -12.93 9.48 3.52
N GLY A 9 -12.53 8.52 2.68
CA GLY A 9 -12.58 8.67 1.22
C GLY A 9 -14.00 8.87 0.68
N ALA A 10 -15.01 8.27 1.32
CA ALA A 10 -16.42 8.49 0.96
C ALA A 10 -16.95 9.89 1.32
N LEU A 11 -16.22 10.66 2.15
CA LEU A 11 -16.58 12.01 2.56
C LEU A 11 -15.82 13.10 1.77
N ILE A 12 -14.89 12.72 0.89
CA ILE A 12 -14.05 13.65 0.12
C ILE A 12 -14.49 13.59 -1.35
N ASP A 13 -14.87 14.74 -1.90
CA ASP A 13 -15.36 14.92 -3.28
C ASP A 13 -14.34 15.61 -4.19
N VAL A 14 -13.11 15.82 -3.69
CA VAL A 14 -11.98 16.42 -4.41
C VAL A 14 -10.83 15.42 -4.52
N PRO A 15 -9.85 15.63 -5.41
CA PRO A 15 -8.64 14.80 -5.45
C PRO A 15 -7.93 14.76 -4.10
N TRP A 16 -7.52 13.58 -3.65
CA TRP A 16 -6.84 13.38 -2.38
C TRP A 16 -5.73 12.33 -2.46
N CYS A 17 -4.79 12.43 -1.53
CA CYS A 17 -3.73 11.46 -1.37
C CYS A 17 -3.49 11.14 0.11
N ILE A 18 -2.95 9.94 0.34
CA ILE A 18 -2.50 9.47 1.65
C ILE A 18 -1.07 9.01 1.51
N CYS A 19 -0.21 9.47 2.40
CA CYS A 19 1.16 9.02 2.50
C CYS A 19 1.48 8.55 3.92
N GLY A 20 2.31 7.52 4.02
CA GLY A 20 2.77 7.00 5.31
C GLY A 20 3.16 5.54 5.26
N ASP A 21 3.35 4.98 6.45
CA ASP A 21 3.63 3.56 6.67
C ASP A 21 2.32 2.78 6.75
N PHE A 22 2.10 1.90 5.79
CA PHE A 22 0.92 1.02 5.74
C PHE A 22 1.12 -0.30 6.48
N ASN A 23 2.35 -0.61 6.93
CA ASN A 23 2.73 -1.89 7.54
C ASN A 23 2.34 -3.14 6.73
N SER A 24 2.07 -2.98 5.43
CA SER A 24 1.53 -4.01 4.55
C SER A 24 2.12 -3.88 3.15
N PRO A 25 2.67 -4.95 2.55
CA PRO A 25 3.01 -4.94 1.14
C PRO A 25 1.72 -4.84 0.30
N LEU A 26 1.77 -4.13 -0.83
CA LEU A 26 0.63 -4.06 -1.76
C LEU A 26 0.61 -5.27 -2.70
N THR A 27 1.77 -5.65 -3.22
CA THR A 27 1.91 -6.78 -4.16
C THR A 27 3.00 -7.76 -3.74
N SER A 28 3.07 -8.91 -4.39
CA SER A 28 4.18 -9.86 -4.19
C SER A 28 5.56 -9.28 -4.52
N ALA A 29 5.64 -8.35 -5.47
CA ALA A 29 6.89 -7.70 -5.87
C ALA A 29 7.43 -6.74 -4.80
N ASP A 30 6.59 -6.39 -3.83
CA ASP A 30 6.92 -5.48 -2.73
C ASP A 30 7.55 -6.19 -1.54
N ARG A 31 7.84 -7.48 -1.69
CA ARG A 31 8.58 -8.30 -0.74
C ARG A 31 9.64 -9.12 -1.45
N VAL A 32 10.89 -9.04 -0.99
CA VAL A 32 12.02 -9.80 -1.57
C VAL A 32 12.76 -10.56 -0.49
N GLY A 33 12.93 -11.87 -0.68
CA GLY A 33 13.57 -12.79 0.28
C GLY A 33 12.57 -13.59 1.12
N GLY A 34 13.04 -14.64 1.80
CA GLY A 34 12.23 -15.48 2.71
C GLY A 34 11.19 -16.40 2.04
N GLN A 35 10.41 -17.15 2.84
CA GLN A 35 9.31 -18.00 2.35
C GLN A 35 8.10 -17.18 1.88
N SER A 36 7.37 -17.66 0.87
CA SER A 36 6.22 -16.95 0.29
C SER A 36 4.95 -17.11 1.14
N THR A 37 4.66 -16.13 2.00
CA THR A 37 3.36 -15.94 2.70
C THR A 37 2.59 -14.73 2.18
N VAL A 38 2.89 -14.32 0.95
CA VAL A 38 2.51 -13.01 0.39
C VAL A 38 0.99 -12.79 0.36
N LYS A 39 0.19 -13.81 -0.01
CA LYS A 39 -1.25 -13.60 -0.23
C LYS A 39 -1.99 -13.10 1.01
N ALA A 40 -1.60 -13.55 2.21
CA ALA A 40 -2.23 -13.10 3.45
C ALA A 40 -1.82 -11.66 3.79
N GLU A 41 -0.57 -11.29 3.51
CA GLU A 41 0.01 -9.99 3.82
C GLU A 41 -0.45 -8.88 2.86
N THR A 42 -0.90 -9.22 1.64
CA THR A 42 -1.31 -8.22 0.63
C THR A 42 -2.83 -8.05 0.51
N LYS A 43 -3.62 -9.02 0.99
CA LYS A 43 -5.05 -9.12 0.64
C LYS A 43 -5.86 -7.87 1.00
N GLU A 44 -5.85 -7.46 2.26
CA GLU A 44 -6.69 -6.35 2.72
C GLU A 44 -6.27 -5.01 2.09
N PHE A 45 -4.96 -4.82 1.88
CA PHE A 45 -4.46 -3.60 1.26
C PHE A 45 -4.83 -3.55 -0.22
N GLN A 46 -4.69 -4.66 -0.95
CA GLN A 46 -5.11 -4.75 -2.36
C GLN A 46 -6.62 -4.53 -2.51
N GLU A 47 -7.44 -5.17 -1.67
CA GLU A 47 -8.89 -4.97 -1.66
C GLU A 47 -9.25 -3.50 -1.40
N THR A 48 -8.51 -2.83 -0.50
CA THR A 48 -8.73 -1.40 -0.22
C THR A 48 -8.41 -0.53 -1.42
N VAL A 49 -7.24 -0.75 -2.04
CA VAL A 49 -6.78 -0.01 -3.22
C VAL A 49 -7.74 -0.21 -4.40
N ASP A 50 -8.18 -1.45 -4.64
CA ASP A 50 -9.10 -1.79 -5.73
C ASP A 50 -10.48 -1.15 -5.51
N MET A 51 -11.03 -1.24 -4.30
CA MET A 51 -12.36 -0.71 -3.99
C MET A 51 -12.41 0.82 -4.05
N MET A 52 -11.34 1.48 -3.61
CA MET A 52 -11.24 2.94 -3.59
C MET A 52 -10.63 3.52 -4.87
N LYS A 53 -10.27 2.68 -5.86
CA LYS A 53 -9.61 3.06 -7.12
C LYS A 53 -8.38 3.94 -6.89
N LEU A 54 -7.49 3.47 -6.00
CA LEU A 54 -6.27 4.20 -5.64
C LEU A 54 -5.10 3.81 -6.54
N VAL A 55 -4.21 4.75 -6.77
CA VAL A 55 -2.99 4.59 -7.57
C VAL A 55 -1.77 4.79 -6.68
N ASP A 56 -0.82 3.87 -6.76
CA ASP A 56 0.49 3.97 -6.11
C ASP A 56 1.37 4.98 -6.85
N MET A 57 1.68 6.09 -6.18
CA MET A 57 2.58 7.11 -6.73
C MET A 57 4.00 6.56 -6.81
N LYS A 58 4.57 6.52 -8.01
CA LYS A 58 5.93 6.00 -8.22
C LYS A 58 6.96 6.80 -7.44
N ALA A 59 7.68 6.11 -6.56
CA ALA A 59 8.92 6.61 -5.96
C ALA A 59 10.07 6.53 -6.99
N TYR A 60 10.93 7.55 -7.02
CA TYR A 60 11.99 7.66 -8.04
C TYR A 60 13.21 6.76 -7.76
N GLU A 61 13.50 6.45 -6.49
CA GLU A 61 14.78 5.78 -6.12
C GLU A 61 14.62 4.61 -5.16
N ARG A 62 14.08 4.86 -3.96
CA ARG A 62 14.03 3.85 -2.89
C ARG A 62 12.76 3.02 -3.00
N ARG A 63 12.89 1.84 -3.64
CA ARG A 63 11.77 0.90 -3.79
C ARG A 63 11.34 0.23 -2.49
N TYR A 64 12.28 -0.13 -1.61
CA TYR A 64 12.00 -0.76 -0.32
C TYR A 64 12.29 0.22 0.80
N SER A 65 11.44 0.22 1.82
CA SER A 65 11.50 1.15 2.94
C SER A 65 11.81 0.46 4.28
N TRP A 66 11.65 -0.86 4.35
CA TRP A 66 11.94 -1.64 5.55
C TRP A 66 12.62 -2.98 5.24
N MET A 67 13.37 -3.49 6.21
CA MET A 67 14.07 -4.76 6.13
C MET A 67 13.99 -5.51 7.45
N ASN A 68 13.73 -6.82 7.37
CA ASN A 68 13.82 -7.76 8.47
C ASN A 68 14.74 -8.91 8.10
N LYS A 69 15.93 -8.96 8.74
CA LYS A 69 16.99 -9.92 8.44
C LYS A 69 17.38 -9.88 6.96
N HIS A 70 16.88 -10.83 6.17
CA HIS A 70 17.17 -10.98 4.75
C HIS A 70 15.93 -10.77 3.87
N VAL A 71 14.86 -10.19 4.44
CA VAL A 71 13.60 -9.90 3.75
C VAL A 71 13.39 -8.40 3.68
N TRP A 72 13.19 -7.89 2.47
CA TRP A 72 12.96 -6.47 2.17
C TRP A 72 11.50 -6.22 1.88
N PHE A 73 10.97 -5.08 2.32
CA PHE A 73 9.56 -4.72 2.19
C PHE A 73 9.38 -3.27 1.71
N LYS A 74 8.41 -3.06 0.83
CA LYS A 74 7.87 -1.72 0.49
C LYS A 74 6.57 -1.53 1.27
N ILE A 75 6.65 -0.82 2.41
CA ILE A 75 5.49 -0.57 3.29
C ILE A 75 5.17 0.93 3.43
N ASP A 76 6.13 1.80 3.15
CA ASP A 76 5.89 3.24 3.04
C ASP A 76 5.46 3.59 1.61
N ARG A 77 4.32 4.27 1.47
CA ARG A 77 3.77 4.65 0.16
C ARG A 77 3.10 6.01 0.22
N ALA A 78 2.95 6.60 -0.96
CA ALA A 78 1.95 7.61 -1.21
C ALA A 78 0.97 7.06 -2.25
N ILE A 79 -0.33 7.10 -1.96
CA ILE A 79 -1.41 6.65 -2.84
C ILE A 79 -2.45 7.76 -3.02
N CYS A 80 -3.05 7.90 -4.19
CA CYS A 80 -4.08 8.89 -4.48
C CYS A 80 -5.26 8.25 -5.21
N ASN A 81 -6.44 8.88 -5.17
CA ASN A 81 -7.54 8.49 -6.05
C ASN A 81 -7.28 8.98 -7.48
N GLU A 82 -7.80 8.25 -8.47
CA GLU A 82 -8.03 8.80 -9.81
C GLU A 82 -9.26 9.72 -9.76
N GLU A 83 -9.19 10.87 -10.43
CA GLU A 83 -10.39 11.70 -10.71
C GLU A 83 -11.42 10.94 -11.54
#